data_AF-A0A1B2HC07-F1
#
_entry.id   AF-A0A1B2HC07-F1
#
_cell.length_a   1.000
_cell.length_b   1.000
_cell.length_c   1.000
_cell.angle_alpha   90.00
_cell.angle_beta   90.00
_cell.angle_gamma   90.00
#
_symmetry.space_group_name_H-M   'P 1'
#
loop_
_entity.id
_entity.type
_entity.pdbx_description
1 polymer ?
#
loop_
_entity_poly.entity_id
_entity_poly.type
_entity_poly.pdbx_seq_one_letter_code
_entity_poly.pdbx_strand_id
1 'polypeptide(L)'
;MSRKRFGLYGPNSRDFLTYGGRILVHHDRAQLEFLVVGVPVRELPPDIPEDQTLPIRFHPEMCGVQFTADGDVAGKEQFRCTT
;
A
#
# COMPACT_ATOMS: atom_id res chain seq x y z
N MET A 1 12.03 6.49 14.54
CA MET A 1 12.49 6.34 13.14
C MET A 1 11.26 6.37 12.26
N SER A 2 11.10 7.40 11.42
CA SER A 2 9.94 7.48 10.51
C SER A 2 10.02 6.34 9.51
N ARG A 3 9.09 5.38 9.57
CA ARG A 3 8.98 4.30 8.60
C ARG A 3 8.75 4.92 7.21
N LYS A 4 9.65 4.62 6.27
CA LYS A 4 9.52 5.03 4.87
C LYS A 4 8.21 4.49 4.31
N ARG A 5 7.58 5.29 3.45
CA ARG A 5 6.30 4.95 2.80
C ARG A 5 6.56 4.91 1.31
N PHE A 6 6.03 3.88 0.66
CA PHE A 6 6.16 3.67 -0.76
C PHE A 6 4.78 3.69 -1.40
N GLY A 7 4.67 4.28 -2.58
CA GLY A 7 3.44 4.34 -3.36
C GLY A 7 3.67 3.87 -4.79
N LEU A 8 2.60 3.43 -5.42
CA LEU A 8 2.58 3.07 -6.84
C LEU A 8 2.59 4.35 -7.67
N TYR A 9 3.54 4.47 -8.59
CA TYR A 9 3.71 5.67 -9.42
C TYR A 9 3.34 5.36 -10.87
N GLY A 10 2.43 6.14 -11.44
CA GLY A 10 2.04 6.02 -12.84
C GLY A 10 3.13 6.61 -13.74
N PRO A 11 3.82 5.83 -14.59
CA PRO A 11 4.89 6.36 -15.46
C PRO A 11 4.35 7.36 -16.50
N ASN A 12 3.10 7.18 -16.93
CA ASN A 12 2.43 8.04 -17.91
C ASN A 12 1.83 9.30 -17.27
N SER A 13 1.09 9.13 -16.17
CA SER A 13 0.43 10.24 -15.49
C SER A 13 1.39 11.08 -14.64
N ARG A 14 2.54 10.52 -14.24
CA ARG A 14 3.50 11.13 -13.30
C ARG A 14 2.93 11.41 -11.90
N ASP A 15 1.88 10.67 -11.53
CA ASP A 15 1.17 10.78 -10.26
C ASP A 15 1.15 9.47 -9.50
N PHE A 16 0.91 9.55 -8.19
CA PHE A 16 0.70 8.37 -7.36
C PHE A 16 -0.69 7.78 -7.58
N LEU A 17 -0.81 6.46 -7.47
CA LEU A 17 -2.10 5.80 -7.56
C LEU A 17 -2.96 6.15 -6.34
N THR A 18 -4.11 6.75 -6.60
CA THR A 18 -5.09 7.12 -5.58
C THR A 18 -6.34 6.26 -5.66
N TYR A 19 -6.88 5.89 -4.51
CA TYR A 19 -8.17 5.23 -4.37
C TYR A 19 -9.05 6.02 -3.40
N GLY A 20 -10.27 6.37 -3.81
CA GLY A 20 -11.19 7.15 -2.99
C GLY A 20 -10.63 8.51 -2.54
N GLY A 21 -9.79 9.14 -3.38
CA GLY A 21 -9.12 10.41 -3.07
C GLY A 21 -7.90 10.29 -2.13
N ARG A 22 -7.47 9.06 -1.79
CA ARG A 22 -6.31 8.81 -0.92
C ARG A 22 -5.22 8.04 -1.66
N ILE A 23 -3.96 8.36 -1.40
CA ILE A 23 -2.82 7.73 -2.06
C ILE A 23 -2.59 6.33 -1.50
N LEU A 24 -2.49 5.33 -2.37
CA LEU A 24 -2.20 3.96 -1.97
C LEU A 24 -0.73 3.83 -1.55
N VAL A 25 -0.51 3.38 -0.31
CA VAL A 25 0.83 3.28 0.29
C VAL A 25 1.11 1.92 0.92
N HIS A 26 2.39 1.58 1.02
CA HIS A 26 2.89 0.44 1.78
C HIS A 26 4.24 0.79 2.43
N HIS A 27 4.61 0.06 3.48
CA HIS A 27 5.89 0.27 4.18
C HIS A 27 7.05 -0.51 3.57
N ASP A 28 6.74 -1.54 2.80
CA ASP A 28 7.72 -2.37 2.11
C ASP A 28 7.58 -2.19 0.59
N ARG A 29 8.69 -1.79 -0.04
CA ARG A 29 8.77 -1.58 -1.48
C ARG A 29 8.68 -2.91 -2.24
N ALA A 30 9.36 -3.95 -1.77
CA ALA A 30 9.44 -5.23 -2.46
C ALA A 30 8.07 -5.92 -2.55
N GLN A 31 7.25 -5.81 -1.50
CA GLN A 31 5.87 -6.27 -1.50
C GLN A 31 5.01 -5.52 -2.53
N LEU A 32 5.17 -4.20 -2.68
CA LEU A 32 4.46 -3.45 -3.72
C LEU A 32 4.90 -3.88 -5.13
N GLU A 33 6.20 -4.05 -5.35
CA GLU A 33 6.74 -4.51 -6.64
C GLU A 33 6.28 -5.93 -6.98
N PHE A 34 6.11 -6.79 -5.97
CA PHE A 34 5.56 -8.13 -6.13
C PHE A 34 4.06 -8.11 -6.47
N LEU A 35 3.29 -7.26 -5.81
CA LEU A 35 1.84 -7.19 -5.98
C LEU A 35 1.43 -6.57 -7.30
N VAL A 36 2.15 -5.55 -7.76
CA VAL A 36 1.80 -4.80 -8.97
C VAL A 36 2.97 -4.81 -9.94
N VAL A 37 3.04 -5.88 -10.71
CA VAL A 37 4.09 -6.08 -11.72
C VAL A 37 4.00 -5.02 -12.80
N GLY A 38 5.13 -4.40 -13.13
CA GLY A 38 5.25 -3.42 -14.22
C GLY A 38 4.89 -1.98 -13.84
N VAL A 39 4.48 -1.72 -12.60
CA VAL A 39 4.26 -0.36 -12.09
C VAL A 39 5.45 0.07 -11.23
N PRO A 40 6.11 1.19 -11.55
CA PRO A 40 7.23 1.67 -10.76
C PRO A 40 6.76 2.10 -9.37
N VAL A 41 7.50 1.68 -8.34
CA VAL A 41 7.25 2.06 -6.94
C VAL A 41 8.19 3.19 -6.55
N ARG A 42 7.67 4.26 -5.95
CA ARG A 42 8.45 5.40 -5.45
C ARG A 42 8.20 5.65 -3.98
N GLU A 43 9.22 6.18 -3.30
CA GLU A 43 9.08 6.67 -1.93
C GLU A 43 8.19 7.91 -1.92
N LEU A 44 7.23 7.95 -1.00
CA LEU A 44 6.40 9.13 -0.75
C LEU A 44 7.22 10.17 0.03
N PRO A 45 7.17 11.45 -0.36
CA PRO A 45 7.78 12.51 0.43
C PRO A 45 7.12 12.58 1.82
N PRO A 46 7.88 12.92 2.87
CA PRO A 46 7.40 12.97 4.25
C PRO A 46 6.39 14.12 4.51
N ASP A 47 6.21 15.01 3.53
CA ASP A 47 5.30 16.15 3.59
C ASP A 47 3.82 15.73 3.52
N ILE A 48 3.54 14.54 2.96
CA ILE A 48 2.17 14.06 2.78
C ILE A 48 1.61 13.51 4.11
N PRO A 49 0.53 14.11 4.64
CA PRO A 49 -0.08 13.64 5.87
C PRO A 49 -0.72 12.27 5.68
N GLU A 50 -0.73 11.48 6.75
CA GLU A 50 -1.30 10.13 6.74
C GLU A 50 -2.80 10.09 6.42
N ASP A 51 -3.53 11.17 6.70
CA ASP A 51 -4.97 11.31 6.40
C ASP A 51 -5.27 11.24 4.89
N GLN A 52 -4.31 11.65 4.07
CA GLN A 52 -4.38 11.57 2.61
C GLN A 52 -3.84 10.25 2.05
N THR A 53 -3.41 9.32 2.91
CA THR A 53 -2.86 8.03 2.50
C THR A 53 -3.78 6.88 2.90
N LEU A 54 -3.84 5.86 2.08
CA LEU A 54 -4.57 4.63 2.32
C LEU A 54 -3.60 3.45 2.20
N PRO A 55 -3.42 2.64 3.23
CA PRO A 55 -2.63 1.42 3.10
C PRO A 55 -3.24 0.50 2.05
N ILE A 56 -2.42 -0.03 1.14
CA ILE A 56 -2.88 -0.84 -0.01
C ILE A 56 -3.74 -2.05 0.40
N ARG A 57 -3.54 -2.58 1.61
CA ARG A 57 -4.35 -3.67 2.19
C ARG A 57 -5.84 -3.35 2.34
N PHE A 58 -6.21 -2.07 2.40
CA PHE A 58 -7.60 -1.64 2.50
C PHE A 58 -8.28 -1.48 1.14
N HIS A 59 -7.54 -1.68 0.05
CA HIS A 59 -8.12 -1.72 -1.28
C HIS A 59 -8.98 -2.99 -1.44
N PRO A 60 -10.20 -2.92 -1.99
CA PRO A 60 -11.09 -4.08 -2.10
C PRO A 60 -10.47 -5.24 -2.89
N GLU A 61 -9.69 -4.93 -3.93
CA GLU A 61 -8.99 -5.95 -4.73
C GLU A 61 -7.81 -6.61 -3.98
N MET A 62 -7.37 -6.04 -2.87
CA MET A 62 -6.27 -6.55 -2.04
C MET A 62 -6.78 -7.32 -0.81
N CYS A 63 -8.10 -7.50 -0.68
CA CYS A 63 -8.73 -8.20 0.45
C CYS A 63 -8.29 -9.68 0.59
N GLY A 64 -7.90 -10.31 -0.52
CA GLY A 64 -7.39 -11.69 -0.54
C GLY A 64 -5.88 -11.82 -0.32
N VAL A 65 -5.14 -10.70 -0.27
CA VAL A 65 -3.68 -10.71 -0.16
C VAL A 65 -3.27 -10.73 1.30
N GLN A 66 -2.50 -11.75 1.68
CA GLN A 66 -1.94 -11.85 3.01
C GLN A 66 -0.59 -11.16 3.05
N PHE A 67 -0.58 -9.93 3.58
CA PHE A 67 0.65 -9.18 3.84
C PHE A 67 1.29 -9.76 5.11
N THR A 68 2.41 -10.46 4.98
CA THR A 68 3.17 -10.90 6.15
C THR A 68 3.69 -9.66 6.84
N ALA A 69 3.18 -9.38 8.04
CA ALA A 69 3.53 -8.19 8.79
C ALA A 69 5.04 -8.15 9.06
N ASP A 70 5.61 -6.95 8.92
CA ASP A 70 6.94 -6.57 9.40
C ASP A 70 7.00 -6.79 10.92
N GLY A 71 7.38 -8.01 11.31
CA GLY A 71 7.80 -8.43 12.63
C GLY A 71 6.84 -8.13 13.79
N ASP A 72 5.68 -8.80 13.88
CA ASP A 72 5.14 -9.24 15.17
C ASP A 72 4.08 -10.33 15.02
N VAL A 73 4.13 -11.29 15.93
CA VAL A 73 3.26 -12.45 16.05
C VAL A 73 1.90 -12.06 16.63
N ALA A 74 0.85 -11.90 15.82
CA ALA A 74 -0.52 -11.88 16.36
C ALA A 74 -1.60 -12.27 15.33
N GLY A 75 -2.27 -13.39 15.60
CA GLY A 75 -3.65 -13.73 15.20
C GLY A 75 -3.99 -13.60 13.71
N LYS A 76 -4.05 -14.68 12.92
CA LYS A 76 -5.19 -15.61 12.85
C LYS A 76 -6.61 -14.98 12.86
N GLU A 77 -6.85 -13.82 12.27
CA GLU A 77 -8.22 -13.39 11.90
C GLU A 77 -8.15 -12.78 10.49
N GLN A 78 -8.24 -13.54 9.39
CA GLN A 78 -9.48 -14.08 8.81
C GLN A 78 -10.67 -13.10 8.81
N PHE A 79 -10.47 -11.86 8.38
CA PHE A 79 -11.62 -11.00 8.07
C PHE A 79 -12.07 -11.24 6.63
N ARG A 80 -13.12 -12.08 6.53
CA ARG A 80 -13.94 -12.27 5.34
C ARG A 80 -14.33 -10.91 4.75
N CYS A 81 -14.02 -10.70 3.48
CA CYS A 81 -14.84 -9.82 2.64
C CYS A 81 -16.22 -10.50 2.51
N THR A 82 -17.19 -10.07 3.32
CA THR A 82 -18.59 -10.41 3.10
C THR A 82 -19.10 -9.60 1.90
N THR A 83 -19.48 -10.33 0.85
CA THR A 83 -20.36 -9.91 -0.23
C THR A 83 -21.60 -9.20 0.29
#